data_AF-A0A1U7JJU8-F1
#
_entry.id   AF-A0A1U7JJU8-F1
#
_cell.length_a   1.000
_cell.length_b   1.000
_cell.length_c   1.000
_cell.angle_alpha   90.00
_cell.angle_beta   90.00
_cell.angle_gamma   90.00
#
_symmetry.space_group_name_H-M   'P 1'
#
loop_
_entity.id
_entity.type
_entity.pdbx_description
1 polymer ?
#
loop_
_entity_poly.entity_id
_entity_poly.type
_entity_poly.pdbx_seq_one_letter_code
_entity_poly.pdbx_strand_id
1 'polypeptide(L)'
;MTAEAFLCEGKRTAIGRYGGALSAVRPDDMLAHVIRKVLAEAIGLDPAAIEDVYMGCANQAGEDNRNVARMAGLLAGLPVSVPGTTINRLCGSGMDAIGLAARSIKAGEADIILAGGVESMSRAPFVMPKAETAFSRGAAVYDTTIGWRFVNKLMQAQFGIDSMPETAENVAADFNVLREDQDAFALRSQQRAAAAQANGRFAKEITAVEVPQKKAAPLVFDRDEHPRATTLDKLAGLPTPFRDNGTVTAGNASGVNDGAAAVIIASEKAVERYDLKPKARITGLATAGVEPRIMGLGPAPATEMLLARQGLKIADVDLIELNEAFASQALAVLRRLGLPDDAAHVNPNGGAIALGHPLGMSGARLALTAATEMTLGDARRALCTMCIGVGQGIALMLERP
;
A
#
# COMPACT_ATOMS: atom_id res chain seq x y z
N MET A 1 -6.65 4.17 -31.64
CA MET A 1 -6.51 3.23 -30.50
C MET A 1 -5.99 4.04 -29.34
N THR A 2 -6.62 3.94 -28.16
CA THR A 2 -6.06 4.53 -26.93
C THR A 2 -4.77 3.80 -26.59
N ALA A 3 -3.73 4.52 -26.15
CA ALA A 3 -2.47 3.88 -25.75
C ALA A 3 -2.72 2.90 -24.60
N GLU A 4 -2.04 1.75 -24.58
CA GLU A 4 -2.03 0.86 -23.42
C GLU A 4 -0.97 1.33 -22.40
N ALA A 5 -1.17 0.96 -21.13
CA ALA A 5 -0.25 1.30 -20.05
C ALA A 5 0.28 0.03 -19.39
N PHE A 6 1.61 -0.08 -19.27
CA PHE A 6 2.29 -1.26 -18.75
C PHE A 6 3.07 -0.92 -17.48
N LEU A 7 2.91 -1.74 -16.46
CA LEU A 7 3.80 -1.76 -15.30
C LEU A 7 5.06 -2.57 -15.69
N CYS A 8 6.22 -1.92 -15.66
CA CYS A 8 7.50 -2.46 -16.10
C CYS A 8 8.43 -2.78 -14.90
N GLU A 9 9.62 -2.21 -14.86
CA GLU A 9 10.58 -2.36 -13.76
C GLU A 9 10.02 -1.77 -12.47
N GLY A 10 10.41 -2.36 -11.33
CA GLY A 10 9.90 -1.92 -10.04
C GLY A 10 10.63 -2.54 -8.87
N LYS A 11 10.79 -1.75 -7.81
CA LYS A 11 11.41 -2.15 -6.56
C LYS A 11 10.66 -1.60 -5.37
N ARG A 12 10.84 -2.26 -4.25
CA ARG A 12 10.46 -1.78 -2.94
C ARG A 12 11.60 -1.94 -1.95
N THR A 13 11.56 -1.18 -0.86
CA THR A 13 12.34 -1.55 0.32
C THR A 13 11.75 -2.81 0.96
N ALA A 14 12.52 -3.47 1.81
CA ALA A 14 11.91 -4.24 2.89
C ALA A 14 11.03 -3.33 3.76
N ILE A 15 10.01 -3.89 4.40
CA ILE A 15 9.11 -3.17 5.31
C ILE A 15 9.69 -3.21 6.72
N GLY A 16 9.87 -2.01 7.28
CA GLY A 16 10.28 -1.79 8.65
C GLY A 16 9.09 -1.85 9.63
N ARG A 17 9.31 -2.31 10.86
CA ARG A 17 8.36 -2.14 11.97
C ARG A 17 8.49 -0.72 12.54
N TYR A 18 7.46 -0.25 13.23
CA TYR A 18 7.54 1.02 13.97
C TYR A 18 8.73 1.07 14.93
N GLY A 19 9.52 2.15 14.85
CA GLY A 19 10.76 2.29 15.62
C GLY A 19 11.84 1.25 15.28
N GLY A 20 11.69 0.57 14.14
CA GLY A 20 12.54 -0.53 13.69
C GLY A 20 13.73 -0.10 12.84
N ALA A 21 14.17 -0.98 11.95
CA ALA A 21 15.37 -0.79 11.15
C ALA A 21 15.31 0.47 10.27
N LEU A 22 14.16 0.77 9.67
CA LEU A 22 13.99 1.94 8.81
C LEU A 22 13.67 3.24 9.54
N SER A 23 13.52 3.23 10.87
CA SER A 23 13.15 4.44 11.64
C SER A 23 14.23 5.55 11.62
N ALA A 24 15.47 5.19 11.27
CA ALA A 24 16.58 6.13 11.09
C ALA A 24 16.66 6.72 9.67
N VAL A 25 15.85 6.24 8.72
CA VAL A 25 15.85 6.67 7.32
C VAL A 25 14.68 7.60 7.08
N ARG A 26 14.95 8.79 6.52
CA ARG A 26 13.89 9.75 6.18
C ARG A 26 13.02 9.23 5.02
N PRO A 27 11.71 9.54 4.97
CA PRO A 27 10.82 9.11 3.89
C PRO A 27 11.24 9.61 2.50
N ASP A 28 11.70 10.86 2.39
CA ASP A 28 12.18 11.44 1.13
C ASP A 28 13.45 10.72 0.61
N ASP A 29 14.41 10.44 1.51
CA ASP A 29 15.61 9.66 1.18
C ASP A 29 15.30 8.19 0.83
N MET A 30 14.38 7.58 1.57
CA MET A 30 13.96 6.19 1.35
C MET A 30 13.33 6.02 -0.03
N LEU A 31 12.44 6.94 -0.42
CA LEU A 31 11.83 6.91 -1.73
C LEU A 31 12.85 7.21 -2.84
N ALA A 32 13.73 8.19 -2.64
CA ALA A 32 14.80 8.51 -3.59
C ALA A 32 15.72 7.30 -3.84
N HIS A 33 16.02 6.54 -2.80
CA HIS A 33 16.78 5.30 -2.92
C HIS A 33 16.08 4.26 -3.80
N VAL A 34 14.78 4.03 -3.58
CA VAL A 34 14.02 3.09 -4.40
C VAL A 34 13.97 3.56 -5.86
N ILE A 35 13.76 4.86 -6.11
CA ILE A 35 13.78 5.42 -7.48
C ILE A 35 15.13 5.13 -8.16
N ARG A 36 16.26 5.40 -7.50
CA ARG A 36 17.60 5.09 -8.05
C ARG A 36 17.74 3.61 -8.41
N LYS A 37 17.19 2.71 -7.60
CA LYS A 37 17.26 1.26 -7.82
C LYS A 37 16.38 0.79 -8.97
N VAL A 38 15.22 1.41 -9.17
CA VAL A 38 14.37 1.16 -10.35
C VAL A 38 15.07 1.64 -11.62
N LEU A 39 15.61 2.85 -11.63
CA LEU A 39 16.33 3.38 -12.80
C LEU A 39 17.57 2.56 -13.16
N ALA A 40 18.25 2.00 -12.16
CA ALA A 40 19.39 1.11 -12.39
C ALA A 40 19.01 -0.21 -13.11
N GLU A 41 17.76 -0.66 -13.02
CA GLU A 41 17.27 -1.82 -13.78
C GLU A 41 16.81 -1.44 -15.19
N ALA A 42 16.33 -0.21 -15.39
CA ALA A 42 15.91 0.33 -16.68
C ALA A 42 17.11 0.93 -17.45
N ILE A 43 18.10 0.10 -17.78
CA ILE A 43 19.41 0.54 -18.34
C ILE A 43 19.27 1.40 -19.61
N GLY A 44 18.26 1.13 -20.44
CA GLY A 44 18.02 1.87 -21.69
C GLY A 44 17.27 3.19 -21.51
N LEU A 45 16.71 3.46 -20.34
CA LEU A 45 15.87 4.63 -20.09
C LEU A 45 16.72 5.89 -19.86
N ASP A 46 16.52 6.90 -20.70
CA ASP A 46 16.97 8.26 -20.41
C ASP A 46 16.10 8.83 -19.27
N PRO A 47 16.66 9.20 -18.10
CA PRO A 47 15.89 9.80 -17.03
C PRO A 47 15.15 11.09 -17.41
N ALA A 48 15.60 11.80 -18.45
CA ALA A 48 14.92 12.98 -18.97
C ALA A 48 13.63 12.66 -19.75
N ALA A 49 13.43 11.40 -20.13
CA ALA A 49 12.20 10.93 -20.78
C ALA A 49 11.05 10.67 -19.80
N ILE A 50 11.31 10.69 -18.50
CA ILE A 50 10.28 10.58 -17.47
C ILE A 50 9.52 11.90 -17.44
N GLU A 51 8.22 11.86 -17.71
CA GLU A 51 7.39 13.07 -17.84
C GLU A 51 6.73 13.47 -16.52
N ASP A 52 6.58 12.55 -15.57
CA ASP A 52 6.13 12.84 -14.22
C ASP A 52 6.53 11.75 -13.21
N VAL A 53 6.43 12.09 -11.92
CA VAL A 53 6.65 11.20 -10.79
C VAL A 53 5.42 11.25 -9.88
N TYR A 54 4.61 10.20 -9.89
CA TYR A 54 3.41 10.07 -9.06
C TYR A 54 3.66 9.18 -7.85
N MET A 55 3.57 9.75 -6.65
CA MET A 55 3.89 9.01 -5.42
C MET A 55 2.79 9.16 -4.38
N GLY A 56 2.29 8.04 -3.87
CA GLY A 56 1.36 8.00 -2.76
C GLY A 56 2.02 8.29 -1.42
N CYS A 57 1.43 9.17 -0.61
CA CYS A 57 1.85 9.42 0.78
C CYS A 57 0.66 9.95 1.60
N ALA A 58 0.34 9.29 2.71
CA ALA A 58 -0.85 9.62 3.50
C ALA A 58 -0.63 10.78 4.47
N ASN A 59 0.59 10.97 4.98
CA ASN A 59 0.86 11.95 6.03
C ASN A 59 1.23 13.35 5.50
N GLN A 60 2.43 13.50 4.92
CA GLN A 60 2.94 14.76 4.33
C GLN A 60 3.15 15.92 5.31
N ALA A 61 3.11 15.68 6.63
CA ALA A 61 3.37 16.71 7.64
C ALA A 61 4.84 16.75 8.08
N GLY A 62 5.60 15.68 7.84
CA GLY A 62 6.95 15.48 8.34
C GLY A 62 8.00 15.77 7.29
N GLU A 63 9.00 14.90 7.22
CA GLU A 63 10.07 14.98 6.22
C GLU A 63 9.57 14.65 4.80
N ASP A 64 8.35 14.16 4.68
CA ASP A 64 7.55 13.93 3.48
C ASP A 64 6.69 15.15 3.06
N ASN A 65 6.90 16.31 3.67
CA ASN A 65 6.15 17.54 3.35
C ASN A 65 6.44 18.11 1.96
N ARG A 66 5.53 18.98 1.50
CA ARG A 66 5.70 19.83 0.31
C ARG A 66 6.06 19.02 -0.95
N ASN A 67 5.28 17.97 -1.22
CA ASN A 67 5.38 17.12 -2.40
C ASN A 67 6.62 16.20 -2.40
N VAL A 68 6.54 15.12 -1.62
CA VAL A 68 7.61 14.11 -1.51
C VAL A 68 7.96 13.46 -2.86
N ALA A 69 7.05 13.43 -3.83
CA ALA A 69 7.34 12.90 -5.16
C ALA A 69 8.43 13.73 -5.86
N ARG A 70 8.27 15.06 -5.85
CA ARG A 70 9.26 15.99 -6.39
C ARG A 70 10.56 15.99 -5.57
N MET A 71 10.47 15.97 -4.23
CA MET A 71 11.65 15.91 -3.36
C MET A 71 12.48 14.66 -3.65
N ALA A 72 11.84 13.48 -3.65
CA ALA A 72 12.50 12.21 -3.88
C ALA A 72 13.04 12.09 -5.31
N GLY A 73 12.34 12.61 -6.32
CA GLY A 73 12.84 12.66 -7.69
C GLY A 73 14.15 13.45 -7.81
N LEU A 74 14.21 14.63 -7.19
CA LEU A 74 15.44 15.45 -7.14
C LEU A 74 16.56 14.75 -6.37
N LEU A 75 16.26 14.18 -5.19
CA LEU A 75 17.23 13.44 -4.37
C LEU A 75 17.72 12.16 -5.06
N ALA A 76 16.91 11.58 -5.94
CA ALA A 76 17.29 10.42 -6.77
C ALA A 76 18.21 10.80 -7.93
N GLY A 77 18.38 12.10 -8.22
CA GLY A 77 19.18 12.60 -9.33
C GLY A 77 18.44 12.73 -10.66
N LEU A 78 17.09 12.73 -10.64
CA LEU A 78 16.32 13.03 -11.85
C LEU A 78 16.59 14.47 -12.32
N PRO A 79 16.57 14.73 -13.63
CA PRO A 79 16.70 16.08 -14.16
C PRO A 79 15.68 17.03 -13.54
N VAL A 80 16.08 18.28 -13.30
CA VAL A 80 15.20 19.30 -12.71
C VAL A 80 13.94 19.56 -13.54
N SER A 81 13.95 19.22 -14.84
CA SER A 81 12.82 19.30 -15.76
C SER A 81 11.71 18.28 -15.46
N VAL A 82 12.00 17.16 -14.79
CA VAL A 82 11.02 16.10 -14.49
C VAL A 82 10.12 16.53 -13.33
N PRO A 83 8.81 16.80 -13.54
CA PRO A 83 7.92 17.18 -12.45
C PRO A 83 7.66 16.01 -11.50
N GLY A 84 6.89 16.27 -10.44
CA GLY A 84 6.44 15.24 -9.52
C GLY A 84 5.18 15.69 -8.80
N THR A 85 4.30 14.76 -8.47
CA THR A 85 3.05 15.00 -7.76
C THR A 85 2.82 13.94 -6.69
N THR A 86 2.60 14.38 -5.45
CA THR A 86 2.19 13.49 -4.35
C THR A 86 0.67 13.36 -4.27
N ILE A 87 0.19 12.12 -4.19
CA ILE A 87 -1.23 11.77 -4.17
C ILE A 87 -1.59 11.27 -2.78
N ASN A 88 -2.78 11.67 -2.28
CA ASN A 88 -3.29 11.21 -1.01
C ASN A 88 -4.71 10.65 -1.14
N ARG A 89 -4.80 9.33 -0.98
CA ARG A 89 -6.03 8.58 -0.71
C ARG A 89 -5.82 7.66 0.50
N LEU A 90 -5.16 8.18 1.54
CA LEU A 90 -4.75 7.44 2.74
C LEU A 90 -4.03 6.12 2.36
N CYS A 91 -4.53 4.98 2.84
CA CYS A 91 -3.99 3.65 2.54
C CYS A 91 -3.92 3.37 1.03
N GLY A 92 -4.85 3.91 0.23
CA GLY A 92 -4.95 3.69 -1.21
C GLY A 92 -3.98 4.51 -2.06
N SER A 93 -3.18 5.39 -1.46
CA SER A 93 -2.42 6.42 -2.18
C SER A 93 -1.47 5.84 -3.22
N GLY A 94 -0.70 4.80 -2.88
CA GLY A 94 0.26 4.20 -3.81
C GLY A 94 -0.39 3.49 -5.00
N MET A 95 -1.59 2.92 -4.79
CA MET A 95 -2.35 2.30 -5.88
C MET A 95 -3.00 3.36 -6.77
N ASP A 96 -3.49 4.46 -6.17
CA ASP A 96 -4.05 5.59 -6.92
C ASP A 96 -2.97 6.30 -7.76
N ALA A 97 -1.72 6.33 -7.30
CA ALA A 97 -0.58 6.82 -8.08
C ALA A 97 -0.33 6.00 -9.36
N ILE A 98 -0.36 4.67 -9.25
CA ILE A 98 -0.28 3.76 -10.42
C ILE A 98 -1.49 3.97 -11.35
N GLY A 99 -2.68 4.10 -10.77
CA GLY A 99 -3.90 4.39 -11.52
C GLY A 99 -3.85 5.71 -12.29
N LEU A 100 -3.34 6.77 -11.67
CA LEU A 100 -3.18 8.07 -12.31
C LEU A 100 -2.16 8.00 -13.45
N ALA A 101 -1.01 7.35 -13.21
CA ALA A 101 0.00 7.17 -14.26
C ALA A 101 -0.58 6.42 -15.47
N ALA A 102 -1.30 5.32 -15.24
CA ALA A 102 -1.94 4.57 -16.30
C ALA A 102 -3.01 5.39 -17.05
N ARG A 103 -3.75 6.26 -16.35
CA ARG A 103 -4.74 7.16 -16.98
C ARG A 103 -4.06 8.21 -17.84
N SER A 104 -2.99 8.86 -17.38
CA SER A 104 -2.24 9.86 -18.15
C SER A 104 -1.67 9.26 -19.45
N ILE A 105 -1.12 8.04 -19.37
CA ILE A 105 -0.64 7.33 -20.56
C ILE A 105 -1.79 6.99 -21.53
N LYS A 106 -2.89 6.43 -21.02
CA LYS A 106 -4.07 6.10 -21.84
C LYS A 106 -4.71 7.32 -22.50
N ALA A 107 -4.60 8.49 -21.85
CA ALA A 107 -5.03 9.77 -22.39
C ALA A 107 -4.08 10.34 -23.46
N GLY A 108 -2.88 9.78 -23.61
CA GLY A 108 -1.86 10.26 -24.54
C GLY A 108 -1.12 11.52 -24.04
N GLU A 109 -1.15 11.77 -22.73
CA GLU A 109 -0.51 12.93 -22.10
C GLU A 109 0.91 12.63 -21.60
N ALA A 110 1.29 11.34 -21.54
CA ALA A 110 2.63 10.88 -21.20
C ALA A 110 2.89 9.50 -21.84
N ASP A 111 4.16 9.17 -22.01
CA ASP A 111 4.68 7.88 -22.43
C ASP A 111 5.42 7.16 -21.28
N ILE A 112 6.01 7.89 -20.32
CA ILE A 112 6.73 7.29 -19.17
C ILE A 112 6.49 8.09 -17.88
N ILE A 113 5.99 7.41 -16.86
CA ILE A 113 5.76 7.97 -15.52
C ILE A 113 6.35 7.01 -14.47
N LEU A 114 7.09 7.56 -13.51
CA LEU A 114 7.41 6.82 -12.27
C LEU A 114 6.20 6.86 -11.34
N ALA A 115 5.69 5.71 -10.93
CA ALA A 115 4.57 5.61 -10.00
C ALA A 115 4.97 4.83 -8.74
N GLY A 116 4.35 5.10 -7.59
CA GLY A 116 4.69 4.38 -6.38
C GLY A 116 4.12 4.98 -5.11
N GLY A 117 4.82 4.82 -4.00
CA GLY A 117 4.48 5.48 -2.76
C GLY A 117 5.47 5.21 -1.63
N VAL A 118 5.37 6.02 -0.59
CA VAL A 118 6.20 5.98 0.60
C VAL A 118 5.38 6.28 1.84
N GLU A 119 5.74 5.65 2.95
CA GLU A 119 5.31 6.09 4.27
C GLU A 119 6.44 5.85 5.28
N SER A 120 6.65 6.82 6.16
CA SER A 120 7.49 6.64 7.36
C SER A 120 6.65 6.98 8.59
N MET A 121 5.96 5.96 9.09
CA MET A 121 5.11 6.09 10.27
C MET A 121 5.95 6.28 11.53
N SER A 122 7.17 5.73 11.59
CA SER A 122 8.11 5.95 12.70
C SER A 122 8.55 7.41 12.83
N ARG A 123 8.54 8.17 11.73
CA ARG A 123 9.03 9.56 11.67
C ARG A 123 7.90 10.56 11.45
N ALA A 124 6.65 10.12 11.58
CA ALA A 124 5.48 10.98 11.56
C ALA A 124 5.59 12.01 12.70
N PRO A 125 5.51 13.33 12.42
CA PRO A 125 5.72 14.34 13.44
C PRO A 125 4.51 14.52 14.34
N PHE A 126 4.69 15.28 15.41
CA PHE A 126 3.58 15.91 16.10
C PHE A 126 3.14 17.21 15.39
N VAL A 127 1.86 17.56 15.49
CA VAL A 127 1.29 18.79 14.92
C VAL A 127 0.48 19.57 15.96
N MET A 128 0.50 20.90 15.86
CA MET A 128 -0.15 21.82 16.80
C MET A 128 -1.01 22.83 16.04
N PRO A 129 -2.25 23.14 16.49
CA PRO A 129 -3.05 24.20 15.89
C PRO A 129 -2.40 25.56 16.12
N LYS A 130 -2.61 26.50 15.20
CA LYS A 130 -2.26 27.90 15.44
C LYS A 130 -3.14 28.46 16.57
N ALA A 131 -2.62 29.43 17.31
CA ALA A 131 -3.43 30.19 18.25
C ALA A 131 -4.51 30.99 17.49
N GLU A 132 -5.76 30.91 17.96
CA GLU A 132 -6.88 31.65 17.36
C GLU A 132 -6.99 33.09 17.89
N THR A 133 -6.40 33.35 19.06
CA THR A 133 -6.36 34.67 19.69
C THR A 133 -4.98 34.95 20.31
N ALA A 134 -4.61 36.23 20.40
CA ALA A 134 -3.38 36.64 21.07
C ALA A 134 -3.43 36.22 22.55
N PHE A 135 -2.30 35.73 23.07
CA PHE A 135 -2.17 35.21 24.45
C PHE A 135 -3.12 34.04 24.78
N SER A 136 -3.54 33.28 23.76
CA SER A 136 -4.34 32.06 23.96
C SER A 136 -3.65 31.09 24.91
N ARG A 137 -4.43 30.52 25.84
CA ARG A 137 -4.01 29.44 26.73
C ARG A 137 -4.38 28.06 26.19
N GLY A 138 -5.09 28.00 25.06
CA GLY A 138 -5.45 26.76 24.38
C GLY A 138 -4.26 26.20 23.62
N ALA A 139 -3.75 25.05 24.05
CA ALA A 139 -2.69 24.32 23.38
C ALA A 139 -3.13 22.86 23.20
N ALA A 140 -2.80 22.29 22.05
CA ALA A 140 -3.02 20.88 21.74
C ALA A 140 -1.87 20.37 20.88
N VAL A 141 -1.52 19.10 21.04
CA VAL A 141 -0.50 18.44 20.21
C VAL A 141 -1.09 17.11 19.78
N TYR A 142 -1.03 16.82 18.48
CA TYR A 142 -1.55 15.58 17.90
C TYR A 142 -0.42 14.79 17.29
N ASP A 143 -0.42 13.48 17.54
CA ASP A 143 0.43 12.53 16.81
C ASP A 143 -0.12 12.34 15.40
N THR A 144 0.75 12.36 14.39
CA THR A 144 0.36 12.10 13.00
C THR A 144 0.63 10.67 12.52
N THR A 145 1.20 9.81 13.36
CA THR A 145 1.55 8.41 13.06
C THR A 145 0.39 7.67 12.41
N ILE A 146 -0.80 7.74 13.00
CA ILE A 146 -2.03 7.19 12.41
C ILE A 146 -3.27 7.80 13.09
N GLY A 147 -4.40 7.82 12.38
CA GLY A 147 -5.71 8.07 12.98
C GLY A 147 -6.18 9.53 12.94
N TRP A 148 -7.27 9.77 13.68
CA TRP A 148 -7.96 11.05 13.71
C TRP A 148 -7.19 12.12 14.47
N ARG A 149 -7.14 13.32 13.89
CA ARG A 149 -6.51 14.53 14.45
C ARG A 149 -7.22 15.75 13.89
N PHE A 150 -7.21 16.87 14.64
CA PHE A 150 -7.99 18.06 14.29
C PHE A 150 -9.45 17.74 13.94
N VAL A 151 -10.09 16.91 14.77
CA VAL A 151 -11.43 16.38 14.51
C VAL A 151 -12.45 17.51 14.29
N ASN A 152 -13.16 17.44 13.17
CA ASN A 152 -14.29 18.31 12.88
C ASN A 152 -15.54 17.81 13.64
N LYS A 153 -16.19 18.69 14.41
CA LYS A 153 -17.40 18.37 15.19
C LYS A 153 -18.56 17.84 14.32
N LEU A 154 -18.71 18.35 13.09
CA LEU A 154 -19.73 17.87 12.16
C LEU A 154 -19.43 16.45 11.66
N MET A 155 -18.15 16.14 11.40
CA MET A 155 -17.74 14.77 11.03
C MET A 155 -18.09 13.80 12.15
N GLN A 156 -17.72 14.13 13.39
CA GLN A 156 -18.05 13.31 14.55
C GLN A 156 -19.56 13.14 14.74
N ALA A 157 -20.34 14.21 14.61
CA ALA A 157 -21.78 14.15 14.83
C ALA A 157 -22.55 13.38 13.73
N GLN A 158 -22.10 13.45 12.47
CA GLN A 158 -22.82 12.86 11.33
C GLN A 158 -22.36 11.45 10.98
N PHE A 159 -21.07 11.16 11.11
CA PHE A 159 -20.47 9.92 10.61
C PHE A 159 -19.64 9.17 11.67
N GLY A 160 -19.46 9.75 12.85
CA GLY A 160 -18.55 9.24 13.87
C GLY A 160 -17.08 9.52 13.55
N ILE A 161 -16.20 9.05 14.43
CA ILE A 161 -14.74 9.13 14.32
C ILE A 161 -14.09 7.83 14.79
N ASP A 162 -14.75 6.72 14.50
CA ASP A 162 -14.25 5.38 14.85
C ASP A 162 -12.80 5.26 14.37
N SER A 163 -11.93 4.83 15.27
CA SER A 163 -10.57 4.44 14.94
C SER A 163 -10.59 3.24 13.98
N MET A 164 -9.49 3.02 13.26
CA MET A 164 -9.42 1.91 12.30
C MET A 164 -9.73 0.54 12.94
N PRO A 165 -9.21 0.20 14.14
CA PRO A 165 -9.62 -1.03 14.82
C PRO A 165 -11.10 -1.07 15.21
N GLU A 166 -11.71 0.05 15.64
CA GLU A 166 -13.16 0.10 15.92
C GLU A 166 -13.98 -0.15 14.65
N THR A 167 -13.55 0.36 13.49
CA THR A 167 -14.21 0.03 12.21
C THR A 167 -14.06 -1.45 11.84
N ALA A 168 -12.94 -2.08 12.19
CA ALA A 168 -12.72 -3.50 11.96
C ALA A 168 -13.60 -4.38 12.86
N GLU A 169 -13.83 -3.93 14.10
CA GLU A 169 -14.79 -4.57 15.02
C GLU A 169 -16.24 -4.38 14.56
N ASN A 170 -16.57 -3.21 14.00
CA ASN A 170 -17.87 -2.96 13.37
C ASN A 170 -18.11 -3.92 12.20
N VAL A 171 -17.12 -4.09 11.32
CA VAL A 171 -17.20 -5.06 10.22
C VAL A 171 -17.32 -6.48 10.75
N ALA A 172 -16.57 -6.86 11.79
CA ALA A 172 -16.69 -8.18 12.39
C ALA A 172 -18.11 -8.47 12.90
N ALA A 173 -18.72 -7.49 13.60
CA ALA A 173 -20.07 -7.60 14.11
C ALA A 173 -21.13 -7.61 12.98
N ASP A 174 -21.10 -6.63 12.09
CA ASP A 174 -22.13 -6.43 11.05
C ASP A 174 -22.13 -7.56 10.01
N PHE A 175 -20.97 -8.22 9.79
CA PHE A 175 -20.79 -9.28 8.79
C PHE A 175 -20.50 -10.66 9.40
N ASN A 176 -20.69 -10.83 10.71
CA ASN A 176 -20.50 -12.10 11.44
C ASN A 176 -19.14 -12.77 11.16
N VAL A 177 -18.06 -11.99 11.27
CA VAL A 177 -16.70 -12.53 11.12
C VAL A 177 -16.15 -12.93 12.48
N LEU A 178 -16.16 -14.24 12.75
CA LEU A 178 -15.81 -14.81 14.05
C LEU A 178 -14.33 -14.61 14.39
N ARG A 179 -14.02 -14.59 15.68
CA ARG A 179 -12.65 -14.47 16.19
C ARG A 179 -11.76 -15.60 15.67
N GLU A 180 -12.23 -16.84 15.71
CA GLU A 180 -11.48 -17.99 15.19
C GLU A 180 -11.12 -17.85 13.71
N ASP A 181 -12.02 -17.31 12.88
CA ASP A 181 -11.77 -17.10 11.46
C ASP A 181 -10.68 -16.04 11.25
N GLN A 182 -10.74 -14.95 12.04
CA GLN A 182 -9.77 -13.87 11.99
C GLN A 182 -8.36 -14.35 12.35
N ASP A 183 -8.23 -15.15 13.42
CA ASP A 183 -6.95 -15.70 13.86
C ASP A 183 -6.43 -16.76 12.88
N ALA A 184 -7.31 -17.58 12.30
CA ALA A 184 -6.93 -18.53 11.26
C ALA A 184 -6.42 -17.84 9.99
N PHE A 185 -7.09 -16.76 9.56
CA PHE A 185 -6.64 -15.92 8.45
C PHE A 185 -5.27 -15.29 8.73
N ALA A 186 -5.08 -14.73 9.92
CA ALA A 186 -3.82 -14.14 10.35
C ALA A 186 -2.67 -15.16 10.36
N LEU A 187 -2.92 -16.38 10.86
CA LEU A 187 -1.93 -17.46 10.84
C LEU A 187 -1.53 -17.83 9.41
N ARG A 188 -2.49 -17.96 8.48
CA ARG A 188 -2.20 -18.24 7.06
C ARG A 188 -1.33 -17.14 6.45
N SER A 189 -1.62 -15.88 6.73
CA SER A 189 -0.79 -14.75 6.27
C SER A 189 0.66 -14.87 6.77
N GLN A 190 0.86 -15.16 8.05
CA GLN A 190 2.21 -15.37 8.62
C GLN A 190 2.95 -16.56 8.00
N GLN A 191 2.27 -17.70 7.82
CA GLN A 191 2.85 -18.90 7.22
C GLN A 191 3.28 -18.68 5.77
N ARG A 192 2.42 -18.04 4.97
CA ARG A 192 2.71 -17.74 3.56
C ARG A 192 3.85 -16.73 3.42
N ALA A 193 3.86 -15.68 4.24
CA ALA A 193 4.95 -14.71 4.26
C ALA A 193 6.29 -15.34 4.68
N ALA A 194 6.29 -16.20 5.71
CA ALA A 194 7.49 -16.92 6.12
C ALA A 194 8.04 -17.82 5.00
N ALA A 195 7.16 -18.54 4.29
CA ALA A 195 7.54 -19.37 3.15
C ALA A 195 8.12 -18.54 1.99
N ALA A 196 7.46 -17.43 1.61
CA ALA A 196 7.90 -16.53 0.55
C ALA A 196 9.21 -15.80 0.88
N GLN A 197 9.45 -15.49 2.15
CA GLN A 197 10.73 -14.93 2.59
C GLN A 197 11.84 -15.97 2.57
N ALA A 198 11.55 -17.21 2.98
CA ALA A 198 12.53 -18.30 3.01
C ALA A 198 12.93 -18.80 1.62
N ASN A 199 12.00 -18.83 0.66
CA ASN A 199 12.28 -19.28 -0.71
C ASN A 199 12.85 -18.18 -1.64
N GLY A 200 13.11 -16.98 -1.10
CA GLY A 200 13.69 -15.86 -1.84
C GLY A 200 12.70 -15.13 -2.76
N ARG A 201 11.38 -15.37 -2.65
CA ARG A 201 10.40 -14.68 -3.49
C ARG A 201 10.41 -13.17 -3.29
N PHE A 202 10.46 -12.69 -2.05
CA PHE A 202 10.50 -11.25 -1.79
C PHE A 202 11.81 -10.59 -2.25
N ALA A 203 12.92 -11.33 -2.32
CA ALA A 203 14.19 -10.79 -2.81
C ALA A 203 14.13 -10.34 -4.29
N LYS A 204 13.13 -10.80 -5.06
CA LYS A 204 12.92 -10.35 -6.46
C LYS A 204 12.42 -8.91 -6.57
N GLU A 205 11.68 -8.44 -5.56
CA GLU A 205 11.08 -7.11 -5.51
C GLU A 205 11.76 -6.18 -4.50
N ILE A 206 12.49 -6.72 -3.52
CA ILE A 206 13.22 -5.92 -2.52
C ILE A 206 14.55 -5.41 -3.09
N THR A 207 14.84 -4.13 -2.82
CA THR A 207 16.19 -3.58 -2.83
C THR A 207 16.68 -3.35 -1.40
N ALA A 208 17.93 -3.72 -1.12
CA ALA A 208 18.56 -3.46 0.17
C ALA A 208 18.70 -1.96 0.44
N VAL A 209 18.50 -1.55 1.69
CA VAL A 209 18.70 -0.18 2.19
C VAL A 209 19.86 -0.17 3.18
N GLU A 210 20.80 0.76 3.00
CA GLU A 210 21.86 0.97 3.99
C GLU A 210 21.37 1.91 5.09
N VAL A 211 21.18 1.38 6.29
CA VAL A 211 20.70 2.14 7.45
C VAL A 211 21.91 2.66 8.24
N PRO A 212 22.06 3.99 8.41
CA PRO A 212 23.18 4.57 9.15
C PRO A 212 23.25 4.08 10.60
N GLN A 213 24.47 3.77 11.08
CA GLN A 213 24.73 3.40 12.47
C GLN A 213 25.77 4.34 13.10
N LYS A 214 25.57 4.79 14.35
CA LYS A 214 26.42 5.81 14.99
C LYS A 214 27.89 5.41 15.19
N LYS A 215 28.18 4.10 15.34
CA LYS A 215 29.52 3.58 15.68
C LYS A 215 29.83 2.24 14.99
N ALA A 216 29.20 1.97 13.86
CA ALA A 216 29.35 0.73 13.11
C ALA A 216 29.13 0.98 11.62
N ALA A 217 29.49 0.01 10.78
CA ALA A 217 29.16 0.05 9.36
C ALA A 217 27.63 0.12 9.17
N PRO A 218 27.12 0.72 8.07
CA PRO A 218 25.69 0.74 7.79
C PRO A 218 25.09 -0.67 7.83
N LEU A 219 23.93 -0.80 8.47
CA LEU A 219 23.18 -2.05 8.45
C LEU A 219 22.55 -2.20 7.07
N VAL A 220 22.86 -3.29 6.38
CA VAL A 220 22.18 -3.68 5.14
C VAL A 220 20.83 -4.28 5.51
N PHE A 221 19.76 -3.56 5.20
CA PHE A 221 18.38 -3.97 5.48
C PHE A 221 17.69 -4.43 4.19
N ASP A 222 17.50 -5.74 4.05
CA ASP A 222 17.03 -6.40 2.83
C ASP A 222 15.94 -7.47 3.08
N ARG A 223 15.42 -7.56 4.31
CA ARG A 223 14.38 -8.51 4.71
C ARG A 223 13.29 -7.82 5.48
N ASP A 224 12.03 -8.10 5.12
CA ASP A 224 10.86 -7.62 5.86
C ASP A 224 10.98 -8.05 7.34
N GLU A 225 10.83 -7.09 8.27
CA GLU A 225 11.06 -7.33 9.71
C GLU A 225 9.76 -7.46 10.53
N HIS A 226 8.60 -7.29 9.89
CA HIS A 226 7.30 -7.42 10.54
C HIS A 226 6.76 -8.86 10.67
N PRO A 227 7.12 -9.84 9.81
CA PRO A 227 6.64 -11.22 9.96
C PRO A 227 7.01 -11.85 11.31
N ARG A 228 6.11 -12.67 11.86
CA ARG A 228 6.21 -13.25 13.20
C ARG A 228 5.90 -14.75 13.17
N ALA A 229 6.75 -15.55 13.81
CA ALA A 229 6.41 -16.94 14.10
C ALA A 229 5.30 -17.00 15.17
N THR A 230 4.13 -17.54 14.81
CA THR A 230 2.96 -17.61 15.70
C THR A 230 2.24 -18.96 15.58
N THR A 231 1.26 -19.19 16.46
CA THR A 231 0.37 -20.36 16.48
C THR A 231 -1.06 -19.91 16.76
N LEU A 232 -2.06 -20.75 16.46
CA LEU A 232 -3.46 -20.44 16.81
C LEU A 232 -3.63 -20.19 18.30
N ASP A 233 -3.05 -21.04 19.16
CA ASP A 233 -3.14 -20.86 20.62
C ASP A 233 -2.59 -19.50 21.09
N LYS A 234 -1.47 -19.07 20.50
CA LYS A 234 -0.87 -17.76 20.79
C LYS A 234 -1.79 -16.62 20.34
N LEU A 235 -2.39 -16.74 19.15
CA LEU A 235 -3.31 -15.73 18.63
C LEU A 235 -4.60 -15.66 19.46
N ALA A 236 -5.19 -16.81 19.82
CA ALA A 236 -6.39 -16.91 20.62
C ALA A 236 -6.20 -16.30 22.03
N GLY A 237 -5.01 -16.42 22.60
CA GLY A 237 -4.66 -15.84 23.90
C GLY A 237 -4.45 -14.31 23.90
N LEU A 238 -4.46 -13.64 22.74
CA LEU A 238 -4.26 -12.19 22.68
C LEU A 238 -5.50 -11.41 23.17
N PRO A 239 -5.30 -10.31 23.90
CA PRO A 239 -6.38 -9.42 24.31
C PRO A 239 -6.95 -8.64 23.12
N THR A 240 -8.15 -8.11 23.30
CA THR A 240 -8.87 -7.27 22.33
C THR A 240 -8.91 -5.82 22.84
N PRO A 241 -7.81 -5.06 22.71
CA PRO A 241 -7.65 -3.77 23.40
C PRO A 241 -8.55 -2.66 22.85
N PHE A 242 -9.24 -2.90 21.73
CA PHE A 242 -10.00 -1.89 21.00
C PHE A 242 -11.48 -1.85 21.37
N ARG A 243 -12.00 -2.93 21.97
CA ARG A 243 -13.39 -3.06 22.38
C ARG A 243 -13.53 -4.17 23.43
N ASP A 244 -14.31 -3.89 24.47
CA ASP A 244 -14.71 -4.92 25.44
C ASP A 244 -15.51 -6.02 24.73
N ASN A 245 -15.13 -7.28 24.93
CA ASN A 245 -15.66 -8.43 24.20
C ASN A 245 -15.53 -8.30 22.66
N GLY A 246 -14.49 -7.60 22.20
CA GLY A 246 -14.13 -7.49 20.80
C GLY A 246 -13.55 -8.78 20.22
N THR A 247 -13.12 -8.69 18.96
CA THR A 247 -12.53 -9.78 18.18
C THR A 247 -11.20 -9.39 17.53
N VAL A 248 -10.94 -8.09 17.39
CA VAL A 248 -9.73 -7.55 16.77
C VAL A 248 -8.62 -7.48 17.81
N THR A 249 -7.45 -8.00 17.45
CA THR A 249 -6.25 -8.06 18.28
C THR A 249 -5.04 -7.55 17.52
N ALA A 250 -3.93 -7.33 18.21
CA ALA A 250 -2.65 -7.04 17.55
C ALA A 250 -2.12 -8.21 16.68
N GLY A 251 -2.66 -9.43 16.85
CA GLY A 251 -2.24 -10.60 16.09
C GLY A 251 -2.98 -10.78 14.77
N ASN A 252 -4.22 -10.29 14.68
CA ASN A 252 -5.08 -10.37 13.50
C ASN A 252 -5.31 -9.01 12.81
N ALA A 253 -4.48 -8.02 13.15
CA ALA A 253 -4.36 -6.73 12.50
C ALA A 253 -2.94 -6.52 11.95
N SER A 254 -2.81 -5.67 10.94
CA SER A 254 -1.50 -5.15 10.54
C SER A 254 -0.94 -4.18 11.58
N GLY A 255 0.39 -4.00 11.58
CA GLY A 255 1.06 -2.95 12.32
C GLY A 255 1.11 -1.60 11.60
N VAL A 256 1.77 -0.66 12.25
CA VAL A 256 2.26 0.60 11.68
C VAL A 256 3.74 0.42 11.29
N ASN A 257 4.10 0.86 10.09
CA ASN A 257 5.31 0.41 9.42
C ASN A 257 5.94 1.48 8.53
N ASP A 258 7.20 1.28 8.16
CA ASP A 258 7.94 2.14 7.25
C ASP A 258 8.27 1.40 5.95
N GLY A 259 8.22 2.09 4.81
CA GLY A 259 8.63 1.50 3.53
C GLY A 259 8.34 2.39 2.32
N ALA A 260 9.03 2.11 1.21
CA ALA A 260 8.81 2.76 -0.08
C ALA A 260 8.77 1.74 -1.22
N ALA A 261 8.01 2.05 -2.28
CA ALA A 261 7.97 1.30 -3.53
C ALA A 261 7.86 2.25 -4.72
N ALA A 262 8.51 1.91 -5.83
CA ALA A 262 8.37 2.62 -7.10
C ALA A 262 8.38 1.62 -8.26
N VAL A 263 7.66 1.97 -9.33
CA VAL A 263 7.53 1.23 -10.58
C VAL A 263 7.58 2.19 -11.75
N ILE A 264 8.03 1.72 -12.92
CA ILE A 264 7.89 2.44 -14.18
C ILE A 264 6.55 2.04 -14.81
N ILE A 265 5.74 3.03 -15.14
CA ILE A 265 4.55 2.87 -15.97
C ILE A 265 4.85 3.47 -17.34
N ALA A 266 4.71 2.68 -18.39
CA ALA A 266 5.11 3.06 -19.74
C ALA A 266 4.04 2.72 -20.78
N SER A 267 4.00 3.50 -21.86
CA SER A 267 3.23 3.20 -23.06
C SER A 267 3.89 2.07 -23.87
N GLU A 268 3.14 1.44 -24.77
CA GLU A 268 3.69 0.43 -25.71
C GLU A 268 4.91 0.98 -26.49
N LYS A 269 4.82 2.24 -26.94
CA LYS A 269 5.91 2.92 -27.67
C LYS A 269 7.14 3.12 -26.81
N ALA A 270 6.96 3.51 -25.55
CA ALA A 270 8.05 3.68 -24.61
C ALA A 270 8.71 2.34 -24.25
N VAL A 271 7.91 1.29 -24.08
CA VAL A 271 8.41 -0.08 -23.88
C VAL A 271 9.36 -0.47 -25.00
N GLU A 272 8.95 -0.30 -26.26
CA GLU A 272 9.80 -0.58 -27.42
C GLU A 272 11.03 0.33 -27.49
N ARG A 273 10.84 1.64 -27.30
CA ARG A 273 11.89 2.65 -27.46
C ARG A 273 13.02 2.51 -26.44
N TYR A 274 12.70 2.18 -25.20
CA TYR A 274 13.65 2.14 -24.08
C TYR A 274 13.97 0.71 -23.61
N ASP A 275 13.51 -0.31 -24.35
CA ASP A 275 13.68 -1.75 -24.05
C ASP A 275 13.22 -2.14 -22.62
N LEU A 276 12.15 -1.51 -22.16
CA LEU A 276 11.56 -1.80 -20.85
C LEU A 276 10.93 -3.20 -20.84
N LYS A 277 10.87 -3.84 -19.68
CA LYS A 277 10.30 -5.19 -19.53
C LYS A 277 8.90 -5.11 -18.93
N PRO A 278 7.83 -5.14 -19.75
CA PRO A 278 6.47 -5.09 -19.23
C PRO A 278 6.20 -6.35 -18.39
N LYS A 279 5.81 -6.16 -17.14
CA LYS A 279 5.42 -7.24 -16.21
C LYS A 279 3.92 -7.49 -16.26
N ALA A 280 3.14 -6.43 -16.41
CA ALA A 280 1.68 -6.49 -16.53
C ALA A 280 1.14 -5.27 -17.28
N ARG A 281 0.04 -5.46 -18.01
CA ARG A 281 -0.78 -4.40 -18.58
C ARG A 281 -1.83 -3.95 -17.58
N ILE A 282 -1.96 -2.64 -17.37
CA ILE A 282 -2.95 -2.07 -16.45
C ILE A 282 -4.25 -1.86 -17.21
N THR A 283 -5.27 -2.69 -16.96
CA THR A 283 -6.50 -2.64 -17.77
C THR A 283 -7.55 -1.72 -17.19
N GLY A 284 -7.58 -1.53 -15.87
CA GLY A 284 -8.47 -0.55 -15.25
C GLY A 284 -8.25 -0.37 -13.76
N LEU A 285 -8.81 0.73 -13.26
CA LEU A 285 -8.83 1.07 -11.84
C LEU A 285 -10.18 1.69 -11.48
N ALA A 286 -10.73 1.33 -10.33
CA ALA A 286 -11.99 1.85 -9.84
C ALA A 286 -11.93 2.16 -8.33
N THR A 287 -12.65 3.20 -7.91
CA THR A 287 -12.76 3.62 -6.51
C THR A 287 -14.21 3.73 -6.10
N ALA A 288 -14.56 3.25 -4.91
CA ALA A 288 -15.91 3.30 -4.37
C ALA A 288 -15.91 3.88 -2.95
N GLY A 289 -17.01 4.55 -2.58
CA GLY A 289 -17.27 4.99 -1.21
C GLY A 289 -18.17 4.01 -0.45
N VAL A 290 -17.97 3.93 0.86
CA VAL A 290 -18.83 3.20 1.81
C VAL A 290 -18.97 4.04 3.09
N GLU A 291 -19.80 3.62 4.04
CA GLU A 291 -19.89 4.31 5.32
C GLU A 291 -18.53 4.29 6.07
N PRO A 292 -18.09 5.43 6.66
CA PRO A 292 -16.83 5.49 7.39
C PRO A 292 -16.67 4.44 8.50
N ARG A 293 -17.76 4.12 9.21
CA ARG A 293 -17.76 3.12 10.30
C ARG A 293 -17.44 1.70 9.88
N ILE A 294 -17.58 1.37 8.60
CA ILE A 294 -17.31 0.04 8.01
C ILE A 294 -16.38 0.16 6.81
N MET A 295 -15.42 1.10 6.87
CA MET A 295 -14.47 1.39 5.79
C MET A 295 -13.75 0.15 5.24
N GLY A 296 -13.56 -0.89 6.08
CA GLY A 296 -12.96 -2.16 5.70
C GLY A 296 -13.67 -2.87 4.55
N LEU A 297 -14.96 -2.62 4.32
CA LEU A 297 -15.72 -3.24 3.23
C LEU A 297 -15.48 -2.55 1.88
N GLY A 298 -14.85 -1.38 1.84
CA GLY A 298 -14.60 -0.59 0.63
C GLY A 298 -14.04 -1.36 -0.59
N PRO A 299 -13.13 -2.35 -0.43
CA PRO A 299 -12.62 -3.14 -1.56
C PRO A 299 -13.70 -3.85 -2.39
N ALA A 300 -14.76 -4.32 -1.74
CA ALA A 300 -15.80 -5.10 -2.40
C ALA A 300 -16.56 -4.30 -3.47
N PRO A 301 -17.20 -3.15 -3.16
CA PRO A 301 -17.86 -2.35 -4.19
C PRO A 301 -16.88 -1.76 -5.22
N ALA A 302 -15.62 -1.47 -4.85
CA ALA A 302 -14.62 -1.03 -5.82
C ALA A 302 -14.30 -2.14 -6.83
N THR A 303 -14.16 -3.38 -6.35
CA THR A 303 -13.94 -4.57 -7.17
C THR A 303 -15.14 -4.90 -8.05
N GLU A 304 -16.35 -4.95 -7.48
CA GLU A 304 -17.61 -5.18 -8.20
C GLU A 304 -17.76 -4.19 -9.37
N MET A 305 -17.53 -2.90 -9.11
CA MET A 305 -17.59 -1.87 -10.14
C MET A 305 -16.50 -2.03 -11.21
N LEU A 306 -15.26 -2.39 -10.83
CA LEU A 306 -14.18 -2.61 -11.78
C LEU A 306 -14.48 -3.79 -12.71
N LEU A 307 -14.88 -4.92 -12.13
CA LEU A 307 -15.23 -6.13 -12.87
C LEU A 307 -16.41 -5.87 -13.83
N ALA A 308 -17.47 -5.19 -13.34
CA ALA A 308 -18.61 -4.83 -14.17
C ALA A 308 -18.23 -3.95 -15.37
N ARG A 309 -17.33 -2.96 -15.18
CA ARG A 309 -16.84 -2.10 -16.27
C ARG A 309 -16.03 -2.86 -17.33
N GLN A 310 -15.40 -3.98 -16.95
CA GLN A 310 -14.62 -4.81 -17.86
C GLN A 310 -15.40 -6.02 -18.39
N GLY A 311 -16.65 -6.21 -17.97
CA GLY A 311 -17.44 -7.39 -18.33
C GLY A 311 -16.85 -8.69 -17.77
N LEU A 312 -16.12 -8.62 -16.66
CA LEU A 312 -15.48 -9.75 -15.99
C LEU A 312 -16.28 -10.16 -14.75
N LYS A 313 -16.02 -11.38 -14.29
CA LYS A 313 -16.49 -11.94 -13.01
C LYS A 313 -15.30 -12.18 -12.09
N ILE A 314 -15.56 -12.32 -10.80
CA ILE A 314 -14.51 -12.65 -9.82
C ILE A 314 -13.82 -13.99 -10.15
N ALA A 315 -14.56 -14.93 -10.74
CA ALA A 315 -14.04 -16.23 -11.18
C ALA A 315 -13.08 -16.16 -12.38
N ASP A 316 -12.99 -15.01 -13.06
CA ASP A 316 -12.04 -14.78 -14.16
C ASP A 316 -10.68 -14.25 -13.66
N VAL A 317 -10.52 -14.07 -12.35
CA VAL A 317 -9.31 -13.54 -11.71
C VAL A 317 -8.47 -14.70 -11.16
N ASP A 318 -7.22 -14.79 -11.62
CA ASP A 318 -6.32 -15.90 -11.28
C ASP A 318 -5.49 -15.62 -10.01
N LEU A 319 -5.32 -14.35 -9.66
CA LEU A 319 -4.52 -13.88 -8.53
C LEU A 319 -5.17 -12.67 -7.87
N ILE A 320 -5.23 -12.65 -6.54
CA ILE A 320 -5.80 -11.53 -5.78
C ILE A 320 -4.80 -11.08 -4.72
N GLU A 321 -4.43 -9.81 -4.76
CA GLU A 321 -3.69 -9.11 -3.71
C GLU A 321 -4.67 -8.18 -2.97
N LEU A 322 -5.26 -8.69 -1.88
CA LEU A 322 -6.18 -7.97 -1.00
C LEU A 322 -5.42 -7.47 0.23
N ASN A 323 -5.40 -6.15 0.46
CA ASN A 323 -4.74 -5.60 1.65
C ASN A 323 -5.36 -6.14 2.95
N GLU A 324 -4.51 -6.55 3.88
CA GLU A 324 -4.90 -7.14 5.16
C GLU A 324 -4.75 -6.11 6.29
N ALA A 325 -5.45 -4.97 6.21
CA ALA A 325 -5.42 -4.00 7.31
C ALA A 325 -5.88 -4.65 8.62
N PHE A 326 -6.95 -5.46 8.52
CA PHE A 326 -7.46 -6.33 9.56
C PHE A 326 -7.97 -7.64 8.94
N ALA A 327 -7.90 -8.75 9.68
CA ALA A 327 -8.46 -10.01 9.23
C ALA A 327 -9.99 -9.93 9.05
N SER A 328 -10.69 -9.24 9.96
CA SER A 328 -12.15 -9.09 9.89
C SER A 328 -12.62 -8.50 8.57
N GLN A 329 -12.00 -7.40 8.12
CA GLN A 329 -12.35 -6.78 6.84
C GLN A 329 -11.96 -7.62 5.64
N ALA A 330 -10.83 -8.33 5.70
CA ALA A 330 -10.38 -9.15 4.58
C ALA A 330 -11.38 -10.28 4.33
N LEU A 331 -11.77 -10.98 5.40
CA LEU A 331 -12.77 -12.04 5.36
C LEU A 331 -14.15 -11.52 4.92
N ALA A 332 -14.60 -10.37 5.43
CA ALA A 332 -15.87 -9.77 5.00
C ALA A 332 -15.88 -9.44 3.49
N VAL A 333 -14.75 -8.94 2.95
CA VAL A 333 -14.60 -8.66 1.52
C VAL A 333 -14.60 -9.97 0.71
N LEU A 334 -13.85 -10.99 1.14
CA LEU A 334 -13.83 -12.29 0.45
C LEU A 334 -15.23 -12.90 0.36
N ARG A 335 -15.93 -12.95 1.49
CA ARG A 335 -17.30 -13.49 1.58
C ARG A 335 -18.26 -12.70 0.70
N ARG A 336 -18.17 -11.36 0.67
CA ARG A 336 -19.00 -10.51 -0.21
C ARG A 336 -18.73 -10.76 -1.69
N LEU A 337 -17.47 -11.01 -2.06
CA LEU A 337 -17.08 -11.34 -3.42
C LEU A 337 -17.31 -12.82 -3.77
N GLY A 338 -17.85 -13.63 -2.84
CA GLY A 338 -18.14 -15.06 -3.07
C GLY A 338 -16.89 -15.95 -3.08
N LEU A 339 -15.80 -15.52 -2.44
CA LEU A 339 -14.55 -16.26 -2.35
C LEU A 339 -14.44 -17.03 -1.02
N PRO A 340 -13.83 -18.23 -1.01
CA PRO A 340 -13.48 -18.93 0.21
C PRO A 340 -12.50 -18.13 1.09
N ASP A 341 -12.66 -18.22 2.41
CA ASP A 341 -11.79 -17.55 3.40
C ASP A 341 -10.30 -17.96 3.31
N ASP A 342 -10.02 -19.12 2.71
CA ASP A 342 -8.69 -19.71 2.58
C ASP A 342 -8.22 -19.85 1.11
N ALA A 343 -8.92 -19.19 0.17
CA ALA A 343 -8.63 -19.26 -1.26
C ALA A 343 -7.12 -19.12 -1.55
N ALA A 344 -6.55 -20.12 -2.22
CA ALA A 344 -5.09 -20.22 -2.43
C ALA A 344 -4.53 -19.09 -3.29
N HIS A 345 -5.36 -18.53 -4.19
CA HIS A 345 -4.98 -17.44 -5.10
C HIS A 345 -5.13 -16.04 -4.47
N VAL A 346 -5.65 -15.93 -3.25
CA VAL A 346 -5.71 -14.66 -2.50
C VAL A 346 -4.49 -14.57 -1.60
N ASN A 347 -3.66 -13.56 -1.76
CA ASN A 347 -2.44 -13.32 -0.99
C ASN A 347 -1.58 -14.59 -0.86
N PRO A 348 -1.12 -15.21 -1.97
CA PRO A 348 -0.41 -16.49 -1.93
C PRO A 348 0.92 -16.40 -1.16
N ASN A 349 1.49 -15.20 -1.06
CA ASN A 349 2.73 -14.92 -0.33
C ASN A 349 2.48 -14.26 1.04
N GLY A 350 1.24 -14.28 1.53
CA GLY A 350 0.84 -13.53 2.73
C GLY A 350 0.61 -12.05 2.43
N GLY A 351 0.17 -11.31 3.44
CA GLY A 351 -0.20 -9.90 3.27
C GLY A 351 0.17 -9.05 4.47
N ALA A 352 -0.52 -7.93 4.64
CA ALA A 352 -0.13 -6.87 5.57
C ALA A 352 -0.14 -7.28 7.06
N ILE A 353 -0.93 -8.29 7.47
CA ILE A 353 -0.86 -8.82 8.85
C ILE A 353 0.56 -9.32 9.17
N ALA A 354 1.21 -9.96 8.19
CA ALA A 354 2.58 -10.43 8.29
C ALA A 354 3.59 -9.38 7.88
N LEU A 355 3.43 -8.77 6.71
CA LEU A 355 4.44 -7.90 6.09
C LEU A 355 4.44 -6.48 6.66
N GLY A 356 3.33 -6.02 7.23
CA GLY A 356 3.13 -4.65 7.66
C GLY A 356 2.45 -3.75 6.62
N HIS A 357 2.06 -2.55 7.04
CA HIS A 357 1.25 -1.63 6.24
C HIS A 357 1.75 -0.17 6.28
N PRO A 358 2.87 0.16 5.62
CA PRO A 358 3.23 1.56 5.38
C PRO A 358 2.20 2.15 4.40
N LEU A 359 1.35 3.06 4.89
CA LEU A 359 0.09 3.43 4.24
C LEU A 359 0.27 3.83 2.77
N GLY A 360 1.03 4.89 2.50
CA GLY A 360 1.28 5.41 1.16
C GLY A 360 1.96 4.43 0.20
N MET A 361 2.76 3.50 0.71
CA MET A 361 3.50 2.50 -0.10
C MET A 361 2.67 1.27 -0.43
N SER A 362 1.74 0.87 0.44
CA SER A 362 1.12 -0.46 0.39
C SER A 362 0.36 -0.73 -0.90
N GLY A 363 -0.35 0.26 -1.45
CA GLY A 363 -1.04 0.10 -2.72
C GLY A 363 -0.11 -0.17 -3.91
N ALA A 364 1.08 0.46 -3.92
CA ALA A 364 2.09 0.21 -4.94
C ALA A 364 2.77 -1.16 -4.75
N ARG A 365 3.00 -1.57 -3.49
CA ARG A 365 3.49 -2.92 -3.15
C ARG A 365 2.57 -4.02 -3.69
N LEU A 366 1.25 -3.89 -3.49
CA LEU A 366 0.28 -4.88 -3.98
C LEU A 366 0.39 -5.04 -5.51
N ALA A 367 0.42 -3.93 -6.25
CA ALA A 367 0.54 -3.96 -7.70
C ALA A 367 1.88 -4.58 -8.17
N LEU A 368 3.00 -4.19 -7.54
CA LEU A 368 4.32 -4.74 -7.86
C LEU A 368 4.42 -6.24 -7.53
N THR A 369 3.88 -6.67 -6.40
CA THR A 369 3.94 -8.08 -6.00
C THR A 369 3.06 -8.94 -6.88
N ALA A 370 1.85 -8.47 -7.23
CA ALA A 370 0.98 -9.14 -8.19
C ALA A 370 1.62 -9.25 -9.59
N ALA A 371 2.16 -8.14 -10.11
CA ALA A 371 2.86 -8.16 -11.39
C ALA A 371 4.07 -9.12 -11.36
N THR A 372 4.80 -9.17 -10.25
CA THR A 372 5.92 -10.11 -10.09
C THR A 372 5.43 -11.56 -10.05
N GLU A 373 4.36 -11.88 -9.32
CA GLU A 373 3.74 -13.21 -9.36
C GLU A 373 3.31 -13.61 -10.77
N MET A 374 2.69 -12.69 -11.53
CA MET A 374 2.29 -12.97 -12.91
C MET A 374 3.48 -13.31 -13.81
N THR A 375 4.65 -12.70 -13.59
CA THR A 375 5.87 -13.07 -14.33
C THR A 375 6.47 -14.42 -13.92
N LEU A 376 6.19 -14.91 -12.71
CA LEU A 376 6.75 -16.15 -12.18
C LEU A 376 5.83 -17.35 -12.37
N GLY A 377 4.52 -17.11 -12.43
CA GLY A 377 3.49 -18.12 -12.64
C GLY A 377 2.80 -18.01 -13.99
N ASP A 378 1.60 -18.55 -14.06
CA ASP A 378 0.72 -18.62 -15.24
C ASP A 378 -0.54 -17.74 -15.12
N ALA A 379 -0.69 -16.99 -14.02
CA ALA A 379 -1.77 -16.04 -13.82
C ALA A 379 -1.88 -15.06 -14.99
N ARG A 380 -3.08 -14.96 -15.57
CA ARG A 380 -3.41 -14.08 -16.69
C ARG A 380 -4.03 -12.79 -16.21
N ARG A 381 -4.82 -12.83 -15.13
CA ARG A 381 -5.45 -11.66 -14.51
C ARG A 381 -5.14 -11.60 -13.03
N ALA A 382 -4.72 -10.44 -12.56
CA ALA A 382 -4.56 -10.16 -11.15
C ALA A 382 -5.37 -8.95 -10.70
N LEU A 383 -6.08 -9.10 -9.58
CA LEU A 383 -6.81 -8.03 -8.91
C LEU A 383 -6.02 -7.57 -7.69
N CYS A 384 -5.67 -6.29 -7.63
CA CYS A 384 -5.15 -5.67 -6.41
C CYS A 384 -6.24 -4.78 -5.80
N THR A 385 -6.57 -4.94 -4.52
CA THR A 385 -7.61 -4.11 -3.90
C THR A 385 -7.37 -3.87 -2.41
N MET A 386 -7.82 -2.71 -1.92
CA MET A 386 -7.59 -2.31 -0.53
C MET A 386 -8.61 -1.33 0.03
N CYS A 387 -8.84 -1.43 1.34
CA CYS A 387 -9.71 -0.54 2.10
C CYS A 387 -8.98 0.78 2.34
N ILE A 388 -9.76 1.84 2.56
CA ILE A 388 -9.25 3.19 2.77
C ILE A 388 -10.06 3.81 3.91
N GLY A 389 -9.36 4.35 4.91
CA GLY A 389 -9.96 5.02 6.05
C GLY A 389 -10.97 6.09 5.64
N VAL A 390 -11.93 6.37 6.51
CA VAL A 390 -13.05 7.31 6.23
C VAL A 390 -13.98 6.81 5.11
N GLY A 391 -13.97 5.50 4.81
CA GLY A 391 -15.04 4.86 4.03
C GLY A 391 -14.81 4.86 2.52
N GLN A 392 -13.69 4.32 2.05
CA GLN A 392 -13.45 4.13 0.62
C GLN A 392 -12.81 2.76 0.33
N GLY A 393 -12.81 2.36 -0.94
CA GLY A 393 -11.97 1.29 -1.45
C GLY A 393 -11.46 1.60 -2.85
N ILE A 394 -10.39 0.93 -3.23
CA ILE A 394 -9.75 1.04 -4.55
C ILE A 394 -9.42 -0.36 -5.07
N ALA A 395 -9.62 -0.57 -6.36
CA ALA A 395 -9.31 -1.82 -7.05
C ALA A 395 -8.57 -1.52 -8.36
N LEU A 396 -7.55 -2.32 -8.68
CA LEU A 396 -6.71 -2.25 -9.87
C LEU A 396 -6.68 -3.63 -10.53
N MET A 397 -6.90 -3.68 -11.84
CA MET A 397 -6.80 -4.90 -12.64
C MET A 397 -5.52 -4.88 -13.47
N LEU A 398 -4.77 -5.98 -13.37
CA LEU A 398 -3.58 -6.27 -14.14
C LEU A 398 -3.86 -7.47 -15.05
N GLU A 399 -3.45 -7.39 -16.31
CA GLU A 399 -3.45 -8.53 -17.22
C GLU A 399 -2.02 -8.83 -17.69
N ARG A 400 -1.74 -10.09 -18.00
CA ARG A 400 -0.44 -10.47 -18.59
C ARG A 400 -0.24 -9.66 -19.88
N PRO A 401 0.97 -9.11 -20.13
CA PRO A 401 1.25 -8.25 -21.29
C PRO A 401 0.92 -8.90 -22.62
#